data_AF-A0A8H4UXZ0-F1
#
_entry.id   AF-A0A8H4UXZ0-F1
#
_cell.length_a   1.000
_cell.length_b   1.000
_cell.length_c   1.000
_cell.angle_alpha   90.00
_cell.angle_beta   90.00
_cell.angle_gamma   90.00
#
_symmetry.space_group_name_H-M   'P 1'
#
loop_
_entity.id
_entity.type
_entity.pdbx_description
1 polymer ?
#
loop_
_entity_poly.entity_id
_entity_poly.type
_entity_poly.pdbx_seq_one_letter_code
_entity_poly.pdbx_strand_id
1 'polypeptide(L)'
;MTRRTSKTRRREERKRAAGRKGTVYEEEYLVNSVRRLIERVNSTFDETTALIEGLLRRGMRERAVAVEKALQEVLGLCSSANREVFDSPTEEQQKQPEDAEQVAEQTGSTVGGDATFLESIYAGEKRAAPVMKEFKKLALLG
;
A
#
# COMPACT_ATOMS: atom_id res chain seq x y z
N MET A 1 -32.54 -9.44 12.04
CA MET A 1 -32.22 -10.55 11.11
C MET A 1 -30.75 -10.43 10.70
N THR A 2 -29.89 -11.27 11.29
CA THR A 2 -28.43 -11.19 11.18
C THR A 2 -27.97 -11.59 9.76
N ARG A 3 -27.49 -10.63 8.96
CA ARG A 3 -27.05 -10.83 7.56
C ARG A 3 -25.61 -11.36 7.39
N ARG A 4 -24.98 -11.87 8.46
CA ARG A 4 -23.62 -12.44 8.41
C ARG A 4 -23.64 -13.93 8.00
N THR A 5 -24.06 -14.21 6.76
CA THR A 5 -23.87 -15.54 6.16
C THR A 5 -22.55 -15.60 5.39
N SER A 6 -21.97 -16.79 5.21
CA SER A 6 -20.74 -16.98 4.43
C SER A 6 -20.86 -16.45 2.99
N LYS A 7 -22.06 -16.50 2.41
CA LYS A 7 -22.36 -15.95 1.07
C LYS A 7 -22.30 -14.43 1.04
N THR A 8 -22.76 -13.75 2.10
CA THR A 8 -22.67 -12.29 2.22
C THR A 8 -21.22 -11.84 2.34
N ARG A 9 -20.45 -12.50 3.23
CA ARG A 9 -19.02 -12.22 3.43
C ARG A 9 -18.21 -12.37 2.14
N ARG A 10 -18.42 -13.44 1.36
CA ARG A 10 -17.77 -13.63 0.04
C ARG A 10 -18.15 -12.58 -1.01
N ARG A 11 -19.32 -11.93 -0.89
CA ARG A 11 -19.72 -10.84 -1.79
C ARG A 11 -19.06 -9.54 -1.37
N GLU A 12 -18.97 -9.26 -0.07
CA GLU A 12 -18.28 -8.10 0.47
C GLU A 12 -16.78 -8.16 0.20
N GLU A 13 -16.14 -9.32 0.40
CA GLU A 13 -14.73 -9.53 0.05
C GLU A 13 -14.46 -9.28 -1.45
N ARG A 14 -15.38 -9.70 -2.33
CA ARG A 14 -15.29 -9.38 -3.77
C ARG A 14 -15.44 -7.88 -4.06
N LYS A 15 -16.32 -7.17 -3.33
CA LYS A 15 -16.45 -5.72 -3.47
C LYS A 15 -15.21 -5.00 -2.97
N ARG A 16 -14.62 -5.46 -1.86
CA ARG A 16 -13.36 -4.96 -1.32
C ARG A 16 -12.20 -5.17 -2.30
N ALA A 17 -12.14 -6.32 -2.97
CA ALA A 17 -11.13 -6.59 -3.99
C ALA A 17 -11.34 -5.81 -5.30
N ALA A 18 -12.58 -5.43 -5.63
CA ALA A 18 -12.91 -4.75 -6.88
C ALA A 18 -12.47 -3.28 -6.94
N GLY A 19 -12.19 -2.63 -5.79
CA GLY A 19 -11.61 -1.28 -5.74
C GLY A 19 -12.44 -0.22 -6.47
N ARG A 20 -13.77 -0.33 -6.46
CA ARG A 20 -14.63 0.63 -7.17
C ARG A 20 -14.64 1.96 -6.41
N LYS A 21 -14.39 3.06 -7.12
CA LYS A 21 -14.47 4.43 -6.61
C LYS A 21 -15.85 4.72 -5.98
N GLY A 22 -15.87 5.43 -4.86
CA GLY A 22 -17.05 5.77 -4.07
C GLY A 22 -17.56 4.62 -3.18
N THR A 23 -16.73 3.61 -2.90
CA THR A 23 -17.10 2.53 -1.97
C THR A 23 -16.35 2.69 -0.64
N VAL A 24 -16.94 2.17 0.44
CA VAL A 24 -16.33 2.14 1.79
C VAL A 24 -14.94 1.49 1.77
N TYR A 25 -14.65 0.63 0.79
CA TYR A 25 -13.38 -0.08 0.66
C TYR A 25 -12.34 0.62 -0.21
N GLU A 26 -12.64 1.78 -0.78
CA GLU A 26 -11.74 2.47 -1.71
C GLU A 26 -10.41 2.81 -1.06
N GLU A 27 -10.42 3.39 0.14
CA GLU A 27 -9.20 3.77 0.87
C GLU A 27 -8.32 2.55 1.16
N GLU A 28 -8.90 1.47 1.67
CA GLU A 28 -8.19 0.21 1.91
C GLU A 28 -7.55 -0.34 0.64
N TYR A 29 -8.25 -0.21 -0.49
CA TYR A 29 -7.76 -0.64 -1.78
C TYR A 29 -6.59 0.22 -2.25
N LEU A 30 -6.67 1.55 -2.10
CA LEU A 30 -5.61 2.47 -2.48
C LEU A 30 -4.32 2.20 -1.68
N VAL A 31 -4.41 2.06 -0.36
CA VAL A 31 -3.26 1.73 0.50
C VAL A 31 -2.65 0.38 0.10
N ASN A 32 -3.48 -0.63 -0.16
CA ASN A 32 -3.00 -1.94 -0.61
C ASN A 32 -2.38 -1.89 -2.02
N SER A 33 -2.88 -1.02 -2.90
CA SER A 33 -2.32 -0.81 -4.23
C SER A 33 -0.92 -0.23 -4.14
N VAL A 34 -0.69 0.76 -3.27
CA VAL A 34 0.64 1.33 -3.01
C VAL A 34 1.61 0.24 -2.52
N ARG A 35 1.18 -0.60 -1.57
CA ARG A 35 1.98 -1.75 -1.12
C ARG A 35 2.37 -2.68 -2.27
N ARG A 36 1.42 -3.08 -3.11
CA ARG A 36 1.67 -3.95 -4.27
C ARG A 36 2.59 -3.30 -5.30
N LEU A 37 2.52 -1.99 -5.47
CA LEU A 37 3.44 -1.25 -6.35
C LEU A 37 4.87 -1.32 -5.82
N ILE A 38 5.07 -1.10 -4.52
CA ILE A 38 6.39 -1.20 -3.87
C ILE A 38 6.96 -2.62 -3.99
N GLU A 39 6.15 -3.64 -3.75
CA GLU A 39 6.56 -5.05 -3.92
C GLU A 39 6.96 -5.36 -5.38
N ARG A 40 6.22 -4.82 -6.36
CA ARG A 40 6.55 -4.97 -7.78
C ARG A 40 7.88 -4.32 -8.12
N VAL A 41 8.12 -3.09 -7.65
CA VAL A 41 9.40 -2.40 -7.85
C VAL A 41 10.54 -3.21 -7.24
N ASN A 42 10.35 -3.78 -6.04
CA ASN A 42 11.34 -4.65 -5.41
C ASN A 42 11.65 -5.93 -6.21
N SER A 43 10.70 -6.45 -6.99
CA SER A 43 10.91 -7.62 -7.86
C SER A 43 11.65 -7.29 -9.17
N THR A 44 11.59 -6.04 -9.64
CA THR A 44 12.25 -5.65 -10.91
C THR A 44 13.75 -5.38 -10.78
N PHE A 45 14.32 -5.45 -9.57
CA PHE A 45 15.72 -5.09 -9.32
C PHE A 45 16.71 -6.01 -10.04
N ASP A 46 16.46 -7.33 -9.98
CA ASP A 46 17.36 -8.32 -10.59
C ASP A 46 17.32 -8.21 -12.12
N GLU A 47 16.13 -8.03 -12.69
CA GLU A 47 15.92 -7.83 -14.13
C GLU A 47 16.58 -6.54 -14.62
N THR A 48 16.44 -5.45 -13.85
CA THR A 48 17.03 -4.15 -14.20
C THR A 48 18.55 -4.20 -14.13
N THR A 49 19.11 -4.89 -13.13
CA THR A 49 20.56 -5.09 -13.00
C THR A 49 21.12 -5.87 -14.20
N ALA A 50 20.48 -6.99 -14.55
CA ALA A 50 20.87 -7.79 -15.71
C ALA A 50 20.77 -6.99 -17.03
N LEU A 51 19.73 -6.15 -17.18
CA LEU A 51 19.57 -5.26 -18.32
C LEU A 51 20.72 -4.25 -18.40
N ILE A 52 21.05 -3.58 -17.30
CA ILE A 52 22.14 -2.58 -17.26
C ILE A 52 23.48 -3.24 -17.61
N GLU A 53 23.78 -4.41 -17.03
CA GLU A 53 24.98 -5.16 -17.39
C GLU A 53 25.02 -5.52 -18.88
N GLY A 54 23.90 -5.98 -19.44
CA GLY A 54 23.78 -6.29 -20.86
C GLY A 54 24.03 -5.07 -21.76
N LEU A 55 23.49 -3.91 -21.39
CA LEU A 55 23.71 -2.64 -22.09
C LEU A 55 25.19 -2.23 -22.05
N LEU A 56 25.84 -2.35 -20.89
CA LEU A 56 27.26 -2.02 -20.72
C LEU A 56 28.17 -2.93 -21.54
N ARG A 57 27.92 -4.24 -21.53
CA ARG A 57 28.69 -5.21 -22.33
C ARG A 57 28.60 -4.96 -23.84
N ARG A 58 27.53 -4.28 -24.29
CA ARG A 58 27.31 -3.91 -25.70
C ARG A 58 27.73 -2.48 -26.03
N GLY A 59 28.39 -1.78 -25.11
CA GLY A 59 28.87 -0.41 -25.31
C GLY A 59 27.77 0.66 -25.26
N MET A 60 26.54 0.32 -24.85
CA MET A 60 25.41 1.24 -24.78
C MET A 60 25.35 1.98 -23.43
N ARG A 61 26.41 2.72 -23.10
CA ARG A 61 26.58 3.34 -21.78
C ARG A 61 25.49 4.38 -21.47
N GLU A 62 25.12 5.23 -22.43
CA GLU A 62 24.07 6.25 -22.22
C GLU A 62 22.71 5.63 -21.88
N ARG A 63 22.36 4.53 -22.54
CA ARG A 63 21.10 3.80 -22.27
C ARG A 63 21.13 3.14 -20.90
N ALA A 64 22.28 2.58 -20.51
CA ALA A 64 22.47 2.02 -19.16
C ALA A 64 22.27 3.09 -18.07
N VAL A 65 22.86 4.28 -18.26
CA VAL A 65 22.68 5.43 -17.35
C VAL A 65 21.21 5.86 -17.31
N ALA A 66 20.54 5.94 -18.45
CA ALA A 66 19.13 6.35 -18.51
C ALA A 66 18.21 5.38 -17.75
N VAL A 67 18.43 4.07 -17.88
CA VAL A 67 17.68 3.04 -17.14
C VAL A 67 17.95 3.13 -15.64
N GLU A 68 19.21 3.24 -15.23
CA GLU A 68 19.57 3.39 -13.82
C GLU A 68 18.93 4.65 -13.19
N LYS A 69 18.99 5.78 -13.90
CA LYS A 69 18.38 7.04 -13.46
C LYS A 69 16.87 6.93 -13.33
N ALA A 70 16.19 6.33 -14.31
CA ALA A 70 14.74 6.12 -14.26
C ALA A 70 14.33 5.25 -13.06
N LEU A 71 15.11 4.20 -12.76
CA LEU A 71 14.85 3.38 -11.57
C LEU A 71 15.02 4.19 -10.28
N GLN A 72 16.07 5.01 -10.17
CA GLN A 72 16.29 5.88 -9.01
C GLN A 72 15.17 6.89 -8.82
N GLU A 73 14.67 7.50 -9.90
CA GLU A 73 13.52 8.41 -9.86
C GLU A 73 12.27 7.70 -9.32
N VAL A 74 11.97 6.50 -9.81
CA VAL A 74 10.84 5.70 -9.32
C VAL A 74 11.01 5.35 -7.83
N LEU A 75 12.21 5.00 -7.39
CA LEU A 75 12.48 4.72 -5.98
C LEU A 75 12.28 5.94 -5.08
N GLY A 76 12.68 7.13 -5.55
CA GLY A 76 12.42 8.39 -4.84
C GLY A 76 10.93 8.73 -4.74
N LEU A 77 10.16 8.45 -5.79
CA LEU A 77 8.70 8.60 -5.76
C LEU A 77 8.05 7.59 -4.81
N CYS A 78 8.50 6.33 -4.84
CA CYS A 78 7.99 5.30 -3.94
C CYS A 78 8.32 5.59 -2.48
N SER A 79 9.50 6.12 -2.15
CA SER A 79 9.87 6.45 -0.77
C SER A 79 9.04 7.61 -0.23
N SER A 80 8.80 8.63 -1.07
CA SER A 80 7.94 9.77 -0.75
C SER A 80 6.49 9.31 -0.50
N ALA A 81 5.94 8.48 -1.39
CA ALA A 81 4.60 7.91 -1.24
C ALA A 81 4.50 6.99 -0.02
N ASN A 82 5.53 6.20 0.28
CA ASN A 82 5.56 5.32 1.46
C ASN A 82 5.49 6.15 2.75
N ARG A 83 6.26 7.24 2.82
CA ARG A 83 6.24 8.16 3.97
C ARG A 83 4.89 8.87 4.12
N GLU A 84 4.32 9.35 3.02
CA GLU A 84 3.02 10.04 3.03
C GLU A 84 1.88 9.12 3.51
N VAL A 85 1.86 7.87 3.03
CA VAL A 85 0.77 6.93 3.31
C VAL A 85 0.94 6.21 4.65
N PHE A 86 2.17 5.92 5.08
CA PHE A 86 2.43 5.05 6.24
C PHE A 86 3.15 5.74 7.43
N ASP A 87 3.87 6.85 7.23
CA ASP A 87 4.62 7.55 8.30
C ASP A 87 3.92 8.83 8.82
N SER A 88 2.64 9.05 8.49
CA SER A 88 1.94 10.23 9.00
C SER A 88 1.95 10.23 10.53
N PRO A 89 2.56 11.24 11.19
CA PRO A 89 2.56 11.35 12.63
C PRO A 89 1.11 11.57 13.05
N THR A 90 0.53 10.55 13.69
CA THR A 90 -0.80 10.65 14.25
C THR A 90 -0.74 11.53 15.50
N GLU A 91 -0.61 12.85 15.35
CA GLU A 91 -0.84 13.79 16.46
C GLU A 91 -2.33 13.91 16.82
N GLU A 92 -3.24 13.34 16.02
CA GLU A 92 -4.69 13.43 16.27
C GLU A 92 -5.30 12.25 17.06
N GLN A 93 -4.53 11.26 17.53
CA GLN A 93 -5.09 10.09 18.25
C GLN A 93 -4.57 9.88 19.68
N GLN A 94 -3.93 10.88 20.28
CA GLN A 94 -3.83 10.96 21.75
C GLN A 94 -5.08 11.64 22.33
N LYS A 95 -6.26 11.15 21.98
CA LYS A 95 -7.46 11.30 22.82
C LYS A 95 -8.11 9.94 23.01
N GLN A 96 -7.84 9.41 24.19
CA GLN A 96 -8.61 8.48 25.02
C GLN A 96 -8.77 7.01 24.57
N PRO A 97 -8.29 6.06 25.41
CA PRO A 97 -8.72 4.66 25.39
C PRO A 97 -10.07 4.43 26.10
N GLU A 98 -10.87 5.47 26.35
CA GLU A 98 -12.13 5.38 27.12
C GLU A 98 -13.38 5.15 26.24
N ASP A 99 -13.29 5.33 24.91
CA ASP A 99 -14.44 5.18 24.00
C ASP A 99 -14.60 3.77 23.40
N ALA A 100 -13.63 2.86 23.58
CA ALA A 100 -13.70 1.51 22.99
C ALA A 100 -14.84 0.65 23.56
N GLU A 101 -15.20 0.84 24.83
CA GLU A 101 -16.36 0.16 25.46
C GLU A 101 -17.70 0.77 25.02
N GLN A 102 -17.78 2.09 24.79
CA GLN A 102 -19.01 2.76 24.33
C GLN A 102 -19.30 2.52 22.84
N VAL A 103 -18.26 2.37 22.01
CA VAL A 103 -18.42 2.09 20.57
C VAL A 103 -18.83 0.63 20.31
N ALA A 104 -18.45 -0.33 21.18
CA ALA A 104 -18.96 -1.71 21.09
C ALA A 104 -20.49 -1.77 21.32
N GLU A 105 -21.01 -0.92 22.19
CA GLU A 105 -22.45 -0.80 22.47
C GLU A 105 -23.20 -0.09 21.33
N GLN A 106 -22.58 0.92 20.68
CA GLN A 106 -23.15 1.60 19.50
C GLN A 106 -23.02 0.79 18.18
N THR A 107 -21.95 0.02 18.00
CA THR A 107 -21.78 -0.88 16.83
C THR A 107 -22.73 -2.08 16.90
N GLY A 108 -23.21 -2.44 18.09
CA GLY A 108 -24.34 -3.36 18.24
C GLY A 108 -25.66 -2.80 17.67
N SER A 109 -25.79 -1.48 17.56
CA SER A 109 -27.01 -0.79 17.12
C SER A 109 -27.00 -0.36 15.66
N THR A 110 -25.84 -0.22 15.01
CA THR A 110 -25.78 0.19 13.59
C THR A 110 -25.87 -1.03 12.67
N VAL A 111 -26.69 -0.94 11.62
CA VAL A 111 -26.93 -2.05 10.67
C VAL A 111 -26.65 -1.58 9.26
N GLY A 112 -25.92 -2.38 8.48
CA GLY A 112 -25.69 -2.10 7.06
C GLY A 112 -24.39 -1.34 6.81
N GLY A 113 -24.45 -0.26 6.02
CA GLY A 113 -23.27 0.49 5.57
C GLY A 113 -22.47 1.10 6.72
N ASP A 114 -23.16 1.63 7.72
CA ASP A 114 -22.54 2.30 8.87
C ASP A 114 -21.74 1.32 9.74
N ALA A 115 -22.26 0.10 9.93
CA ALA A 115 -21.53 -0.94 10.64
C ALA A 115 -20.25 -1.35 9.89
N THR A 116 -20.30 -1.47 8.56
CA THR A 116 -19.11 -1.79 7.75
C THR A 116 -18.10 -0.65 7.73
N PHE A 117 -18.55 0.60 7.80
CA PHE A 117 -17.70 1.79 7.86
C PHE A 117 -16.99 1.89 9.22
N LEU A 118 -17.73 1.70 10.32
CA LEU A 118 -17.15 1.63 11.66
C LEU A 118 -16.17 0.45 11.77
N GLU A 119 -16.52 -0.72 11.23
CA GLU A 119 -15.62 -1.87 11.17
C GLU A 119 -14.35 -1.54 10.38
N SER A 120 -14.41 -0.84 9.24
CA SER A 120 -13.19 -0.43 8.51
C SER A 120 -12.33 0.60 9.24
N ILE A 121 -12.94 1.54 9.98
CA ILE A 121 -12.20 2.55 10.75
C ILE A 121 -11.52 1.92 11.96
N TYR A 122 -12.23 1.07 12.71
CA TYR A 122 -11.74 0.52 13.96
C TYR A 122 -10.97 -0.80 13.79
N ALA A 123 -11.19 -1.57 12.73
CA ALA A 123 -10.38 -2.75 12.39
C ALA A 123 -9.11 -2.41 11.59
N GLY A 124 -8.91 -1.13 11.27
CA GLY A 124 -7.67 -0.62 10.67
C GLY A 124 -6.51 -0.66 11.66
N GLU A 125 -6.01 -1.85 12.00
CA GLU A 125 -4.68 -1.99 12.58
C GLU A 125 -3.71 -1.19 11.70
N LYS A 126 -2.91 -0.30 12.32
CA LYS A 126 -1.90 0.50 11.63
C LYS A 126 -1.02 -0.43 10.80
N ARG A 127 -1.25 -0.45 9.49
CA ARG A 127 -0.60 -1.40 8.59
C ARG A 127 0.86 -1.00 8.49
N ALA A 128 1.76 -1.91 8.86
CA ALA A 128 3.20 -1.68 8.75
C ALA A 128 3.58 -1.27 7.32
N ALA A 129 4.44 -0.27 7.21
CA ALA A 129 4.98 0.19 5.94
C ALA A 129 5.66 -0.98 5.21
N PRO A 130 5.43 -1.17 3.90
CA PRO A 130 6.17 -2.17 3.12
C PRO A 130 7.67 -1.87 3.12
N VAL A 131 8.47 -2.93 3.20
CA VAL A 131 9.93 -2.83 3.13
C VAL A 131 10.34 -2.43 1.71
N MET A 132 11.03 -1.31 1.58
CA MET A 132 11.65 -0.90 0.33
C MET A 132 13.10 -1.38 0.28
N LYS A 133 13.48 -2.08 -0.79
CA LYS A 133 14.88 -2.42 -1.04
C LYS A 133 15.62 -1.19 -1.56
N GLU A 134 16.87 -1.03 -1.16
CA GLU A 134 17.76 -0.02 -1.74
C GLU A 134 18.43 -0.57 -3.00
N PHE A 135 18.41 0.22 -4.08
CA PHE A 135 19.16 -0.12 -5.29
C PHE A 135 20.55 0.50 -5.21
N LYS A 136 21.57 -0.35 -5.05
CA LYS A 136 22.96 0.10 -5.06
C LYS A 136 23.36 0.47 -6.49
N LYS A 137 23.76 1.72 -6.68
CA LYS A 137 24.31 2.20 -7.95
C LYS A 137 25.44 1.28 -8.40
N LEU A 138 25.44 0.90 -9.68
CA LEU A 138 26.48 0.03 -10.21
C LEU A 138 27.77 0.82 -10.33
N ALA A 139 28.81 0.42 -9.59
CA ALA A 139 30.12 1.10 -9.58
C ALA A 139 30.74 1.25 -10.98
N LEU A 140 30.32 0.40 -11.93
CA LEU A 140 30.73 0.42 -13.34
C LEU A 140 30.24 1.68 -14.10
N LEU A 141 29.17 2.31 -13.63
CA LEU A 141 28.59 3.51 -14.23
C LEU A 141 29.19 4.82 -13.70
N GLY A 142 29.87 4.77 -12.53
CA GLY A 142 30.50 5.92 -11.87
C GLY A 142 29.46 6.78 -11.16
#